data_AF-A0A1F4S865-F1
#
_entry.id   AF-A0A1F4S865-F1
#
_cell.length_a   1.000
_cell.length_b   1.000
_cell.length_c   1.000
_cell.angle_alpha   90.00
_cell.angle_beta   90.00
_cell.angle_gamma   90.00
#
_symmetry.space_group_name_H-M   'P 1'
#
loop_
_entity.id
_entity.type
_entity.pdbx_description
1 polymer ?
#
loop_
_entity_poly.entity_id
_entity_poly.type
_entity_poly.pdbx_seq_one_letter_code
_entity_poly.pdbx_strand_id
1 'polypeptide(L)'
;MRVRERSSEGLTIFKSELFYALLHSKCDQKIIDAVIKQLEENGVSYVLCKVSHEAKQFRNWARQVKVEKMRAVSFIRLRPIDQHNVLYGEFELRHKTGEIIILHFMNRFPTYKIMISFGKEAFIGKDGQIAVTTRLIASLPPTPIDPFEKLWLTFYKSQYIPERKNLRYMQQMVPKRYWKWLREINPDYPNRG
;
A
#
# COMPACT_ATOMS: atom_id res chain seq x y z
N MET A 1 1.29 17.55 34.97
CA MET A 1 0.94 17.88 33.57
C MET A 1 1.51 16.87 32.56
N ARG A 2 2.84 16.63 32.54
CA ARG A 2 3.52 15.69 31.60
C ARG A 2 3.02 14.22 31.55
N VAL A 3 2.46 13.68 32.63
CA VAL A 3 2.01 12.26 32.67
C VAL A 3 0.68 12.06 31.93
N ARG A 4 -0.23 13.04 31.97
CA ARG A 4 -1.51 13.00 31.23
C ARG A 4 -1.35 13.25 29.72
N GLU A 5 -0.35 14.02 29.31
CA GLU A 5 -0.06 14.22 27.88
C GLU A 5 0.51 12.96 27.21
N ARG A 6 1.45 12.26 27.88
CA ARG A 6 2.04 11.01 27.34
C ARG A 6 1.03 9.88 27.15
N SER A 7 -0.02 9.81 27.96
CA SER A 7 -1.09 8.82 27.75
C SER A 7 -1.95 9.14 26.53
N SER A 8 -2.15 10.42 26.20
CA SER A 8 -2.92 10.86 25.04
C SER A 8 -2.21 10.56 23.71
N GLU A 9 -0.90 10.77 23.64
CA GLU A 9 -0.08 10.45 22.47
C GLU A 9 0.01 8.94 22.26
N GLY A 10 0.23 8.19 23.35
CA GLY A 10 0.23 6.72 23.31
C GLY A 10 -1.10 6.16 22.78
N LEU A 11 -2.23 6.69 23.24
CA LEU A 11 -3.56 6.28 22.75
C LEU A 11 -3.75 6.60 21.26
N THR A 12 -3.21 7.71 20.78
CA THR A 12 -3.25 8.08 19.36
C THR A 12 -2.45 7.09 18.51
N ILE A 13 -1.26 6.71 18.97
CA ILE A 13 -0.45 5.67 18.32
C ILE A 13 -1.20 4.35 18.32
N PHE A 14 -1.76 3.94 19.47
CA PHE A 14 -2.54 2.71 19.58
C PHE A 14 -3.72 2.69 18.60
N LYS A 15 -4.51 3.77 18.52
CA LYS A 15 -5.62 3.89 17.56
C LYS A 15 -5.13 3.72 16.11
N SER A 16 -4.00 4.33 15.76
CA SER A 16 -3.39 4.15 14.44
C SER A 16 -2.99 2.68 14.20
N GLU A 17 -2.34 2.04 15.16
CA GLU A 17 -1.98 0.62 15.04
C GLU A 17 -3.21 -0.28 14.94
N LEU A 18 -4.26 0.02 15.70
CA LEU A 18 -5.52 -0.70 15.67
C LEU A 18 -6.17 -0.62 14.29
N PHE A 19 -6.25 0.58 13.73
CA PHE A 19 -6.73 0.79 12.36
C PHE A 19 -5.99 -0.11 11.37
N TYR A 20 -4.65 -0.11 11.39
CA TYR A 20 -3.86 -0.95 10.48
C TYR A 20 -3.98 -2.45 10.78
N ALA A 21 -4.08 -2.86 12.04
CA ALA A 21 -4.25 -4.26 12.40
C ALA A 21 -5.58 -4.83 11.88
N LEU A 22 -6.67 -4.06 11.97
CA LEU A 22 -8.01 -4.47 11.50
C LEU A 22 -8.06 -4.70 9.99
N LEU A 23 -7.22 -4.01 9.21
CA LEU A 23 -7.13 -4.22 7.76
C LEU A 23 -6.35 -5.49 7.37
N HIS A 24 -5.66 -6.13 8.33
CA HIS A 24 -4.90 -7.34 8.06
C HIS A 24 -5.85 -8.50 7.70
N SER A 25 -5.58 -9.20 6.60
CA SER A 25 -6.45 -10.26 6.08
C SER A 25 -6.68 -11.45 7.03
N LYS A 26 -5.74 -11.70 7.93
CA LYS A 26 -5.84 -12.73 8.98
C LYS A 26 -6.11 -12.15 10.38
N CYS A 27 -6.65 -10.93 10.46
CA CYS A 27 -7.00 -10.34 11.76
C CYS A 27 -8.05 -11.22 12.45
N ASP A 28 -7.79 -11.58 13.71
CA ASP A 28 -8.69 -12.34 14.56
C ASP A 28 -9.26 -11.43 15.64
N GLN A 29 -10.59 -11.39 15.73
CA GLN A 29 -11.31 -10.58 16.72
C GLN A 29 -10.91 -10.94 18.16
N LYS A 30 -10.65 -12.23 18.44
CA LYS A 30 -10.27 -12.67 19.80
C LYS A 30 -8.96 -12.02 20.27
N ILE A 31 -7.99 -11.89 19.37
CA ILE A 31 -6.71 -11.23 19.68
C ILE A 31 -6.93 -9.73 19.89
N ILE A 32 -7.79 -9.10 19.09
CA ILE A 32 -8.11 -7.67 19.25
C ILE A 32 -8.80 -7.43 20.61
N ASP A 33 -9.79 -8.24 20.97
CA ASP A 33 -10.51 -8.12 22.23
C ASP A 33 -9.56 -8.33 23.43
N ALA A 34 -8.67 -9.33 23.35
CA ALA A 34 -7.63 -9.55 24.36
C ALA A 34 -6.67 -8.36 24.49
N VAL A 35 -6.29 -7.74 23.37
CA VAL A 35 -5.43 -6.55 23.36
C VAL A 35 -6.14 -5.33 23.96
N ILE A 36 -7.44 -5.15 23.69
CA ILE A 36 -8.24 -4.09 24.31
C ILE A 36 -8.35 -4.30 25.81
N LYS A 37 -8.59 -5.53 26.28
CA LYS A 37 -8.58 -5.86 27.71
C LYS A 37 -7.22 -5.57 28.35
N GLN A 38 -6.12 -5.98 27.70
CA GLN A 38 -4.76 -5.70 28.18
C GLN A 38 -4.45 -4.20 28.23
N LEU A 39 -5.02 -3.41 27.31
CA LEU A 39 -4.91 -1.95 27.30
C LEU A 39 -5.61 -1.32 28.52
N GLU A 40 -6.79 -1.81 28.88
CA GLU A 40 -7.57 -1.33 30.03
C GLU A 40 -6.90 -1.70 31.36
N GLU A 41 -6.39 -2.93 31.48
CA GLU A 41 -5.79 -3.45 32.71
C GLU A 41 -4.38 -2.91 32.96
N ASN A 42 -3.54 -2.84 31.91
CA ASN A 42 -2.09 -2.59 32.05
C ASN A 42 -1.63 -1.29 31.38
N GLY A 43 -2.52 -0.62 30.64
CA GLY A 43 -2.24 0.62 29.92
C GLY A 43 -1.59 0.42 28.55
N VAL A 44 -1.47 1.53 27.82
CA VAL A 44 -1.00 1.59 26.42
C VAL A 44 0.40 1.00 26.23
N SER A 45 1.31 1.29 27.15
CA SER A 45 2.71 0.86 27.04
C SER A 45 2.84 -0.66 27.01
N TYR A 46 1.99 -1.39 27.73
CA TYR A 46 1.99 -2.85 27.73
C TYR A 46 1.78 -3.43 26.32
N VAL A 47 0.80 -2.89 25.60
CA VAL A 47 0.48 -3.31 24.24
C VAL A 47 1.56 -2.84 23.24
N LEU A 48 1.94 -1.57 23.28
CA LEU A 48 2.88 -1.01 22.30
C LEU A 48 4.28 -1.62 22.40
N CYS A 49 4.70 -1.98 23.62
CA CYS A 49 5.97 -2.66 23.90
C CYS A 49 5.93 -4.18 23.66
N LYS A 50 4.79 -4.74 23.20
CA LYS A 50 4.65 -6.16 22.82
C LYS A 50 4.91 -7.14 23.97
N VAL A 51 4.42 -6.83 25.17
CA VAL A 51 4.70 -7.63 26.37
C VAL A 51 4.07 -9.03 26.28
N SER A 52 2.84 -9.13 25.77
CA SER A 52 2.12 -10.40 25.56
C SER A 52 2.27 -10.94 24.14
N HIS A 53 1.91 -12.21 23.93
CA HIS A 53 1.86 -12.81 22.60
C HIS A 53 0.83 -12.10 21.71
N GLU A 54 -0.33 -11.76 22.25
CA GLU A 54 -1.42 -11.06 21.57
C GLU A 54 -0.98 -9.67 21.14
N ALA A 55 -0.32 -8.90 22.04
CA ALA A 55 0.21 -7.59 21.72
C ALA A 55 1.31 -7.65 20.64
N LYS A 56 2.18 -8.67 20.70
CA LYS A 56 3.18 -8.90 19.65
C LYS A 56 2.54 -9.18 18.30
N GLN A 57 1.52 -10.04 18.27
CA GLN A 57 0.82 -10.40 17.05
C GLN A 57 0.04 -9.22 16.45
N PHE A 58 -0.68 -8.47 17.29
CA PHE A 58 -1.34 -7.21 16.94
C PHE A 58 -0.37 -6.23 16.26
N ARG A 59 0.79 -5.97 16.88
CA ARG A 59 1.82 -5.07 16.33
C ARG A 59 2.40 -5.61 15.02
N ASN A 60 2.49 -6.92 14.87
CA ASN A 60 2.95 -7.55 13.64
C ASN A 60 1.96 -7.41 12.49
N TRP A 61 0.65 -7.52 12.74
CA TRP A 61 -0.38 -7.26 11.74
C TRP A 61 -0.34 -5.83 11.26
N ALA A 62 -0.35 -4.86 12.17
CA ALA A 62 -0.29 -3.45 11.82
C ALA A 62 0.96 -3.10 11.00
N ARG A 63 2.12 -3.63 11.39
CA ARG A 63 3.38 -3.46 10.64
C ARG A 63 3.30 -4.03 9.23
N GLN A 64 2.74 -5.22 9.05
CA GLN A 64 2.61 -5.84 7.73
C GLN A 64 1.73 -5.02 6.78
N VAL A 65 0.59 -4.54 7.28
CA VAL A 65 -0.32 -3.66 6.53
C VAL A 65 0.34 -2.33 6.17
N LYS A 66 1.05 -1.69 7.11
CA LYS A 66 1.81 -0.45 6.84
C LYS A 66 2.87 -0.64 5.75
N VAL A 67 3.62 -1.74 5.81
CA VAL A 67 4.64 -2.07 4.80
C VAL A 67 3.99 -2.33 3.44
N GLU A 68 2.85 -3.03 3.39
CA GLU A 68 2.11 -3.23 2.14
C GLU A 68 1.64 -1.89 1.55
N LYS A 69 1.00 -1.03 2.35
CA LYS A 69 0.57 0.31 1.93
C LYS A 69 1.74 1.12 1.37
N MET A 70 2.86 1.17 2.10
CA MET A 70 4.07 1.87 1.67
C MET A 70 4.56 1.35 0.32
N ARG A 71 4.65 0.03 0.14
CA ARG A 71 5.08 -0.58 -1.11
C ARG A 71 4.11 -0.30 -2.25
N ALA A 72 2.81 -0.40 -2.02
CA ALA A 72 1.80 -0.10 -3.03
C ALA A 72 1.93 1.34 -3.53
N VAL A 73 1.99 2.31 -2.62
CA VAL A 73 2.17 3.72 -2.97
C VAL A 73 3.48 3.98 -3.74
N SER A 74 4.57 3.29 -3.39
CA SER A 74 5.86 3.46 -4.06
C SER A 74 5.95 2.81 -5.45
N PHE A 75 5.24 1.71 -5.67
CA PHE A 75 5.44 0.86 -6.85
C PHE A 75 4.27 0.85 -7.83
N ILE A 76 3.09 1.32 -7.44
CA ILE A 76 1.99 1.53 -8.40
C ILE A 76 2.44 2.54 -9.44
N ARG A 77 2.41 2.13 -10.71
CA ARG A 77 2.67 2.97 -11.87
C ARG A 77 1.33 3.43 -12.41
N LEU A 78 1.02 4.70 -12.20
CA LEU A 78 -0.17 5.34 -12.76
C LEU A 78 0.14 5.81 -14.17
N ARG A 79 -0.72 5.44 -15.12
CA ARG A 79 -0.65 5.84 -16.52
C ARG A 79 -1.98 6.43 -16.96
N PRO A 80 -2.00 7.49 -17.79
CA PRO A 80 -3.23 7.97 -18.39
C PRO A 80 -3.78 6.92 -19.36
N ILE A 81 -5.09 6.66 -19.32
CA ILE A 81 -5.74 5.69 -20.23
C ILE A 81 -6.66 6.34 -21.27
N ASP A 82 -7.11 7.56 -21.02
CA ASP A 82 -8.02 8.29 -21.89
C ASP A 82 -7.82 9.80 -21.76
N GLN A 83 -8.60 10.56 -22.53
CA GLN A 83 -8.64 12.02 -22.48
C GLN A 83 -9.50 12.56 -21.32
N HIS A 84 -10.13 11.69 -20.51
CA HIS A 84 -11.06 12.07 -19.43
C HIS A 84 -10.36 12.25 -18.07
N ASN A 85 -9.04 12.51 -18.08
CA ASN A 85 -8.22 12.66 -16.88
C ASN A 85 -8.28 11.44 -15.96
N VAL A 86 -8.28 10.22 -16.52
CA VAL A 86 -8.22 8.99 -15.73
C VAL A 86 -6.78 8.47 -15.65
N LEU A 87 -6.29 8.30 -14.41
CA LEU A 87 -5.02 7.63 -14.12
C LEU A 87 -5.29 6.20 -13.69
N TYR A 88 -4.74 5.25 -14.45
CA TYR A 88 -4.88 3.83 -14.20
C TYR A 88 -3.60 3.20 -13.64
N GLY A 89 -3.73 2.31 -12.66
CA GLY A 89 -2.63 1.48 -12.18
C GLY A 89 -3.06 0.05 -11.87
N GLU A 90 -2.08 -0.86 -11.79
CA GLU A 90 -2.31 -2.24 -11.37
C GLU A 90 -1.41 -2.60 -10.20
N PHE A 91 -1.96 -3.38 -9.26
CA PHE A 91 -1.21 -3.92 -8.14
C PHE A 91 -1.86 -5.18 -7.58
N GLU A 92 -1.17 -5.83 -6.64
CA GLU A 92 -1.69 -7.01 -5.95
C GLU A 92 -1.57 -6.82 -4.44
N LEU A 93 -2.71 -6.93 -3.75
CA LEU A 93 -2.81 -6.76 -2.30
C LEU A 93 -2.93 -8.11 -1.60
N ARG A 94 -2.40 -8.20 -0.39
CA ARG A 94 -2.63 -9.33 0.54
C ARG A 94 -3.60 -8.99 1.65
N HIS A 95 -3.73 -7.71 1.96
CA HIS A 95 -4.57 -7.20 3.03
C HIS A 95 -5.62 -6.25 2.47
N LYS A 96 -6.58 -5.84 3.30
CA LYS A 96 -7.68 -4.97 2.92
C LYS A 96 -7.20 -3.50 2.87
N THR A 97 -6.26 -3.19 1.97
CA THR A 97 -5.58 -1.89 1.90
C THR A 97 -5.98 -1.04 0.70
N GLY A 98 -6.87 -1.53 -0.17
CA GLY A 98 -7.24 -0.86 -1.41
C GLY A 98 -7.73 0.58 -1.21
N GLU A 99 -8.64 0.79 -0.26
CA GLU A 99 -9.20 2.12 0.04
C GLU A 99 -8.14 3.12 0.49
N ILE A 100 -7.27 2.74 1.44
CA ILE A 100 -6.23 3.64 1.95
C ILE A 100 -5.16 3.98 0.91
N ILE A 101 -4.96 3.09 -0.08
CA ILE A 101 -4.06 3.32 -1.20
C ILE A 101 -4.71 4.27 -2.21
N ILE A 102 -5.97 4.05 -2.55
CA ILE A 102 -6.74 4.94 -3.44
C ILE A 102 -6.82 6.35 -2.87
N LEU A 103 -7.16 6.49 -1.58
CA LEU A 103 -7.20 7.79 -0.89
C LEU A 103 -5.88 8.55 -0.99
N HIS A 104 -4.74 7.86 -0.88
CA HIS A 104 -3.43 8.49 -1.04
C HIS A 104 -3.28 9.12 -2.43
N PHE A 105 -3.64 8.40 -3.49
CA PHE A 105 -3.51 8.90 -4.86
C PHE A 105 -4.53 9.98 -5.20
N MET A 106 -5.77 9.88 -4.68
CA MET A 106 -6.78 10.92 -4.83
C MET A 106 -6.31 12.26 -4.25
N ASN A 107 -5.72 12.22 -3.04
CA ASN A 107 -5.18 13.43 -2.40
C ASN A 107 -3.96 13.98 -3.15
N ARG A 108 -3.16 13.11 -3.77
CA ARG A 108 -1.97 13.50 -4.53
C ARG A 108 -2.31 14.08 -5.91
N PHE A 109 -3.38 13.60 -6.54
CA PHE A 109 -3.80 13.96 -7.90
C PHE A 109 -5.28 14.36 -7.92
N PRO A 110 -5.66 15.47 -7.25
CA PRO A 110 -7.06 15.83 -7.05
C PRO A 110 -7.82 16.14 -8.35
N THR A 111 -7.11 16.58 -9.40
CA THR A 111 -7.71 16.85 -10.72
C THR A 111 -8.08 15.58 -11.47
N TYR A 112 -7.38 14.46 -11.22
CA TYR A 112 -7.57 13.20 -11.93
C TYR A 112 -8.60 12.30 -11.26
N LYS A 113 -9.21 11.40 -12.03
CA LYS A 113 -9.91 10.23 -11.52
C LYS A 113 -8.90 9.11 -11.38
N ILE A 114 -8.84 8.48 -10.22
CA ILE A 114 -7.88 7.40 -9.95
C ILE A 114 -8.59 6.07 -10.12
N MET A 115 -8.06 5.20 -10.98
CA MET A 115 -8.52 3.83 -11.14
C MET A 115 -7.37 2.88 -10.86
N ILE A 116 -7.50 1.99 -9.88
CA ILE A 116 -6.47 1.00 -9.58
C ILE A 116 -7.10 -0.38 -9.53
N SER A 117 -6.56 -1.30 -10.33
CA SER A 117 -6.93 -2.71 -10.26
C SER A 117 -6.06 -3.43 -9.23
N PHE A 118 -6.72 -4.00 -8.21
CA PHE A 118 -6.12 -4.89 -7.22
C PHE A 118 -6.53 -6.34 -7.53
N GLY A 119 -5.77 -7.00 -8.39
CA GLY A 119 -6.11 -8.34 -8.87
C GLY A 119 -7.43 -8.36 -9.65
N LYS A 120 -8.48 -8.92 -9.05
CA LYS A 120 -9.83 -9.03 -9.65
C LYS A 120 -10.75 -7.85 -9.31
N GLU A 121 -10.37 -7.01 -8.37
CA GLU A 121 -11.15 -5.85 -7.97
C GLU A 121 -10.58 -4.60 -8.63
N ALA A 122 -11.45 -3.68 -9.03
CA ALA A 122 -11.08 -2.37 -9.53
C ALA A 122 -11.67 -1.31 -8.60
N PHE A 123 -10.81 -0.44 -8.10
CA PHE A 123 -11.19 0.68 -7.24
C PHE A 123 -11.12 1.96 -8.06
N ILE A 124 -12.17 2.77 -7.99
CA ILE A 124 -12.29 4.04 -8.70
C ILE A 124 -12.53 5.13 -7.67
N GLY A 125 -11.66 6.14 -7.64
CA GLY A 125 -11.69 7.22 -6.68
C GLY A 125 -11.75 8.60 -7.34
N LYS A 126 -12.68 9.44 -6.90
CA LYS A 126 -12.79 10.86 -7.29
C LYS A 126 -13.54 11.66 -6.22
N ASP A 127 -13.08 12.88 -5.92
CA ASP A 127 -13.73 13.85 -5.02
C ASP A 127 -14.14 13.27 -3.64
N GLY A 128 -13.25 12.48 -3.04
CA GLY A 128 -13.46 11.81 -1.75
C GLY A 128 -14.34 10.56 -1.79
N GLN A 129 -14.94 10.22 -2.93
CA GLN A 129 -15.75 9.03 -3.11
C GLN A 129 -14.94 7.89 -3.72
N ILE A 130 -15.18 6.66 -3.25
CA ILE A 130 -14.53 5.45 -3.72
C ILE A 130 -15.61 4.44 -4.10
N ALA A 131 -15.57 3.98 -5.34
CA ALA A 131 -16.39 2.88 -5.84
C ALA A 131 -15.50 1.64 -6.03
N VAL A 132 -16.02 0.47 -5.64
CA VAL A 132 -15.37 -0.82 -5.85
C VAL A 132 -16.23 -1.61 -6.82
N THR A 133 -15.62 -2.10 -7.90
CA THR A 133 -16.27 -2.95 -8.89
C THR A 133 -15.42 -4.17 -9.18
N THR A 134 -16.04 -5.23 -9.67
CA THR A 134 -15.30 -6.37 -10.22
C THR A 134 -14.63 -5.92 -11.51
N ARG A 135 -13.36 -6.26 -11.70
CA ARG A 135 -12.65 -6.06 -12.97
C ARG A 135 -13.38 -6.89 -14.03
N LEU A 136 -14.25 -6.26 -14.80
CA LEU A 136 -14.65 -6.79 -16.09
C LEU A 136 -13.36 -6.89 -16.89
N ILE A 137 -13.08 -8.07 -17.44
CA ILE A 137 -11.97 -8.29 -18.39
C ILE A 137 -12.35 -7.60 -19.71
N ALA A 138 -12.75 -6.33 -19.66
CA ALA A 138 -12.70 -5.48 -20.81
C ALA A 138 -11.21 -5.17 -20.98
N SER A 139 -10.63 -5.69 -22.06
CA SER A 139 -9.29 -5.31 -22.51
C SER A 139 -9.15 -3.81 -22.33
N LEU A 140 -8.24 -3.37 -21.45
CA LEU A 140 -7.89 -1.97 -21.40
C LEU A 140 -7.50 -1.59 -22.83
N PRO A 141 -7.98 -0.45 -23.34
CA PRO A 141 -7.60 -0.02 -24.68
C PRO A 141 -6.08 -0.09 -24.78
N PRO A 142 -5.52 -0.65 -25.88
CA PRO A 142 -4.09 -0.76 -26.03
C PRO A 142 -3.51 0.64 -25.84
N THR A 143 -2.74 0.81 -24.76
CA THR A 143 -2.15 2.11 -24.48
C THR A 143 -1.23 2.46 -25.64
N PRO A 144 -1.33 3.69 -26.18
CA PRO A 144 -0.28 4.20 -27.05
C PRO A 144 1.06 4.08 -26.32
N ILE A 145 2.14 3.87 -27.09
CA ILE A 145 3.53 3.86 -26.59
C ILE A 145 3.68 5.01 -25.61
N ASP A 146 3.88 4.71 -24.32
CA ASP A 146 3.90 5.72 -23.28
C ASP A 146 5.22 6.52 -23.39
N PRO A 147 5.20 7.78 -23.85
CA PRO A 147 6.41 8.57 -23.95
C PRO A 147 7.06 8.80 -22.57
N PHE A 148 6.27 8.78 -21.48
CA PHE A 148 6.77 8.93 -20.12
C PHE A 148 7.56 7.73 -19.65
N GLU A 149 7.18 6.53 -20.09
CA GLU A 149 7.90 5.32 -19.75
C GLU A 149 9.32 5.31 -20.31
N LYS A 150 9.47 5.67 -21.60
CA LYS A 150 10.79 5.76 -22.24
C LYS A 150 11.67 6.80 -21.54
N LEU A 151 11.09 7.92 -21.14
CA LEU A 151 11.77 8.96 -20.37
C LEU A 151 12.21 8.44 -18.99
N TRP A 152 11.31 7.76 -18.27
CA TRP A 152 11.61 7.15 -16.97
C TRP A 152 12.74 6.14 -17.05
N LEU A 153 12.71 5.23 -18.03
CA LEU A 153 13.76 4.23 -18.21
C LEU A 153 15.10 4.87 -18.56
N THR A 154 15.09 5.90 -19.40
CA THR A 154 16.31 6.68 -19.71
C THR A 154 16.87 7.35 -18.45
N PHE A 155 16.02 8.01 -17.67
CA PHE A 155 16.41 8.62 -16.39
C PHE A 155 16.96 7.58 -15.41
N TYR A 156 16.26 6.47 -15.20
CA TYR A 156 16.68 5.39 -14.30
C TYR A 156 18.05 4.84 -14.70
N LYS A 157 18.27 4.58 -15.99
CA LYS A 157 19.56 4.12 -16.51
C LYS A 157 20.69 5.14 -16.29
N SER A 158 20.41 6.45 -16.42
CA SER A 158 21.40 7.50 -16.18
C SER A 158 21.89 7.57 -14.72
N GLN A 159 21.05 7.16 -13.77
CA GLN A 159 21.37 7.14 -12.34
C GLN A 159 21.92 5.78 -11.87
N TYR A 160 21.85 4.76 -12.72
CA TYR A 160 22.24 3.40 -12.35
C TYR A 160 23.77 3.28 -12.30
N ILE A 161 24.29 2.98 -11.10
CA ILE A 161 25.72 2.76 -10.85
C ILE A 161 25.95 1.24 -10.72
N PRO A 162 26.58 0.57 -11.69
CA PRO A 162 26.75 -0.88 -11.70
C PRO A 162 27.44 -1.43 -10.44
N GLU A 163 28.41 -0.70 -9.90
CA GLU A 163 29.20 -1.07 -8.73
C GLU A 163 28.36 -1.06 -7.44
N ARG A 164 27.24 -0.35 -7.42
CA ARG A 164 26.29 -0.29 -6.29
C ARG A 164 25.19 -1.36 -6.37
N LYS A 165 25.27 -2.30 -7.32
CA LYS A 165 24.25 -3.34 -7.51
C LYS A 165 24.19 -4.29 -6.31
N ASN A 166 23.20 -4.11 -5.44
CA ASN A 166 22.91 -5.02 -4.33
C ASN A 166 21.55 -5.68 -4.49
N LEU A 167 21.53 -6.83 -5.19
CA LEU A 167 20.29 -7.57 -5.47
C LEU A 167 19.61 -8.12 -4.21
N ARG A 168 20.38 -8.46 -3.18
CA ARG A 168 19.83 -8.96 -1.90
C ARG A 168 19.03 -7.87 -1.19
N TYR A 169 19.60 -6.67 -1.08
CA TYR A 169 18.90 -5.52 -0.50
C TYR A 169 17.68 -5.13 -1.34
N MET A 170 17.82 -5.12 -2.66
CA MET A 170 16.71 -4.85 -3.59
C MET A 170 15.56 -5.84 -3.38
N GLN A 171 15.82 -7.14 -3.22
CA GLN A 171 14.79 -8.15 -2.97
C GLN A 171 14.09 -7.99 -1.60
N GLN A 172 14.79 -7.47 -0.59
CA GLN A 172 14.19 -7.18 0.72
C GLN A 172 13.23 -5.99 0.64
N MET A 173 13.63 -4.93 -0.07
CA MET A 173 12.81 -3.74 -0.26
C MET A 173 11.65 -4.00 -1.23
N VAL A 174 11.97 -4.66 -2.34
CA VAL A 174 11.08 -4.99 -3.44
C VAL A 174 11.00 -6.52 -3.62
N PRO A 175 10.06 -7.18 -2.93
CA PRO A 175 9.83 -8.61 -3.13
C PRO A 175 9.60 -8.98 -4.60
N LYS A 176 10.14 -10.11 -5.04
CA LYS A 176 10.09 -10.58 -6.45
C LYS A 176 8.69 -10.56 -7.07
N ARG A 177 7.65 -10.83 -6.29
CA ARG A 177 6.24 -10.78 -6.74
C ARG A 177 5.81 -9.44 -7.34
N TYR A 178 6.47 -8.34 -6.98
CA TYR A 178 6.16 -7.01 -7.48
C TYR A 178 6.98 -6.63 -8.71
N TRP A 179 7.97 -7.44 -9.09
CA TRP A 179 8.85 -7.14 -10.23
C TRP A 179 8.08 -7.15 -11.55
N LYS A 180 6.94 -7.86 -11.62
CA LYS A 180 6.02 -7.81 -12.76
C LYS A 180 5.48 -6.40 -13.07
N TRP A 181 5.51 -5.50 -12.09
CA TRP A 181 5.04 -4.11 -12.23
C TRP A 181 6.19 -3.11 -12.42
N LEU A 182 7.45 -3.56 -12.33
CA LEU A 182 8.64 -2.71 -12.37
C LEU A 182 9.42 -2.98 -13.65
N ARG A 183 9.17 -2.14 -14.65
CA ARG A 183 9.76 -2.26 -15.98
C ARG A 183 11.28 -2.06 -15.96
N GLU A 184 11.79 -1.29 -14.99
CA GLU A 184 13.22 -1.12 -14.76
C GLU A 184 13.94 -2.41 -14.36
N ILE A 185 13.21 -3.40 -13.82
CA ILE A 185 13.76 -4.70 -13.41
C ILE A 185 13.41 -5.79 -14.43
N ASN A 186 12.20 -5.74 -15.01
CA ASN A 186 11.74 -6.70 -16.00
C ASN A 186 11.18 -5.99 -17.25
N PRO A 187 12.05 -5.61 -18.21
CA PRO A 187 11.63 -4.90 -19.41
C PRO A 187 10.81 -5.76 -20.38
N ASP A 188 10.91 -7.10 -20.28
CA ASP A 188 10.24 -8.05 -21.18
C ASP A 188 8.89 -8.55 -20.64
N TYR A 189 8.40 -8.01 -19.51
CA TYR A 189 7.09 -8.42 -18.99
C TYR A 189 5.98 -7.90 -19.93
N PRO A 190 5.14 -8.79 -20.51
CA PRO A 190 4.17 -8.39 -21.50
C PRO A 190 3.15 -7.41 -20.89
N ASN A 191 2.89 -6.32 -21.61
CA ASN A 191 1.77 -5.42 -21.36
C ASN A 191 0.47 -6.24 -21.44
N ARG A 192 0.01 -6.82 -20.33
CA ARG A 192 -1.36 -7.33 -20.25
C ARG A 192 -2.27 -6.11 -20.15
N GLY A 193 -2.75 -5.67 -21.31
CA GLY A 193 -3.97 -4.86 -21.42
C GLY A 193 -5.18 -5.63 -20.92
#